data_AF-A0A7V4UQH8-F1
#
_entry.id   AF-A0A7V4UQH8-F1
#
_cell.length_a   1.000
_cell.length_b   1.000
_cell.length_c   1.000
_cell.angle_alpha   90.00
_cell.angle_beta   90.00
_cell.angle_gamma   90.00
#
_symmetry.space_group_name_H-M   'P 1'
#
loop_
_entity.id
_entity.type
_entity.pdbx_description
1 polymer ?
#
loop_
_entity_poly.entity_id
_entity_poly.type
_entity_poly.pdbx_seq_one_letter_code
_entity_poly.pdbx_strand_id
1 'polypeptide(L)'
;MGAARLFAPAAPRLESSLGASLRSPAVSSVCNGTAYHRSIASRPKAGKLSLPETGVDARQFSRLGFARKGETLMTPQYEMLMELLQRRMSTRKLKSDPLPEGAIDKILEAGRWAMSGANAQPWEYVVVTDPAVKKALFDNYRNELDEYNFWMEQMRAPELRHPAFHVTGDPKEQLRKLKARPGWAEAPALIVVLGDGRRQWATVMGGHTFGRHQS
;
A
#
# COMPACT_ATOMS: atom_id res chain seq x y z
N MET A 1 63.22 23.34 -1.08
CA MET A 1 62.34 22.92 0.04
C MET A 1 61.02 22.47 -0.57
N GLY A 2 60.84 21.14 -0.66
CA GLY A 2 59.71 20.52 -1.36
C GLY A 2 58.47 20.41 -0.46
N ALA A 3 57.31 20.75 -1.01
CA ALA A 3 56.01 20.53 -0.37
C ALA A 3 55.48 19.14 -0.76
N ALA A 4 55.39 18.25 0.22
CA ALA A 4 54.81 16.91 0.06
C ALA A 4 53.28 17.01 -0.06
N ARG A 5 52.72 16.58 -1.19
CA ARG A 5 51.29 16.26 -1.34
C ARG A 5 51.10 14.80 -0.96
N LEU A 6 50.37 14.56 0.12
CA LEU A 6 49.94 13.22 0.54
C LEU A 6 48.91 12.69 -0.48
N PHE A 7 49.32 11.70 -1.27
CA PHE A 7 48.44 10.88 -2.11
C PHE A 7 47.84 9.75 -1.25
N ALA A 8 46.51 9.65 -1.21
CA ALA A 8 45.83 8.46 -0.69
C ALA A 8 45.86 7.35 -1.76
N PRO A 9 46.03 6.05 -1.39
CA PRO A 9 46.08 4.97 -2.36
C PRO A 9 44.67 4.65 -2.91
N ALA A 10 44.59 4.49 -4.23
CA ALA A 10 43.40 4.09 -4.96
C ALA A 10 43.00 2.65 -4.63
N ALA A 11 41.71 2.42 -4.37
CA ALA A 11 41.15 1.08 -4.21
C ALA A 11 41.14 0.32 -5.56
N PRO A 12 41.38 -1.00 -5.58
CA PRO A 12 41.47 -1.77 -6.82
C PRO A 12 40.12 -1.89 -7.52
N ARG A 13 40.13 -1.57 -8.82
CA ARG A 13 39.00 -1.68 -9.74
C ARG A 13 38.85 -3.15 -10.16
N LEU A 14 37.82 -3.84 -9.65
CA LEU A 14 37.43 -5.16 -10.14
C LEU A 14 36.65 -4.99 -11.46
N GLU A 15 37.31 -5.27 -12.58
CA GLU A 15 36.60 -5.61 -13.81
C GLU A 15 36.15 -7.08 -13.72
N SER A 16 34.84 -7.31 -13.75
CA SER A 16 34.28 -8.63 -14.04
C SER A 16 33.45 -8.54 -15.31
N SER A 17 34.06 -8.98 -16.40
CA SER A 17 33.39 -9.47 -17.60
C SER A 17 32.29 -10.45 -17.22
N LEU A 18 31.06 -10.21 -17.68
CA LEU A 18 30.10 -11.20 -18.17
C LEU A 18 28.76 -10.50 -18.44
N GLY A 19 28.47 -10.29 -19.72
CA GLY A 19 27.12 -10.04 -20.17
C GLY A 19 26.27 -11.28 -19.90
N ALA A 20 25.29 -11.15 -19.01
CA ALA A 20 24.19 -12.09 -18.91
C ALA A 20 22.95 -11.32 -18.42
N SER A 21 21.91 -11.36 -19.24
CA SER A 21 20.57 -10.84 -18.96
C SER A 21 20.02 -11.48 -17.69
N LEU A 22 20.07 -10.76 -16.56
CA LEU A 22 19.39 -11.15 -15.33
C LEU A 22 17.92 -10.74 -15.41
N ARG A 23 17.10 -11.62 -16.01
CA ARG A 23 15.69 -11.71 -15.60
C ARG A 23 15.71 -12.29 -14.19
N SER A 24 15.54 -11.44 -13.18
CA SER A 24 15.44 -11.88 -11.79
C SER A 24 14.22 -12.81 -11.65
N PRO A 25 14.39 -14.07 -11.21
CA PRO A 25 13.25 -14.86 -10.76
C PRO A 25 12.70 -14.24 -9.48
N ALA A 26 11.39 -14.37 -9.26
CA ALA A 26 10.73 -13.88 -8.06
C ALA A 26 11.36 -14.55 -6.82
N VAL A 27 12.20 -13.81 -6.10
CA VAL A 27 12.77 -14.27 -4.83
C VAL A 27 11.72 -14.04 -3.76
N SER A 28 10.94 -15.09 -3.45
CA SER A 28 10.25 -15.15 -2.17
C SER A 28 11.30 -15.41 -1.10
N SER A 29 11.90 -14.35 -0.55
CA SER A 29 12.70 -14.47 0.66
C SER A 29 11.74 -14.75 1.81
N VAL A 30 11.55 -16.04 2.12
CA VAL A 30 10.86 -16.46 3.33
C VAL A 30 11.81 -16.17 4.50
N CYS A 31 11.74 -14.95 5.02
CA CYS A 31 12.31 -14.64 6.33
C CYS A 31 11.35 -15.19 7.38
N ASN A 32 11.68 -16.36 7.94
CA ASN A 32 11.12 -16.97 9.16
C ASN A 32 9.92 -16.25 9.82
N GLY A 33 8.72 -16.36 9.25
CA GLY A 33 7.44 -16.02 9.91
C GLY A 33 7.19 -14.58 10.40
N THR A 34 8.17 -13.68 10.36
CA THR A 34 8.13 -12.39 11.06
C THR A 34 7.55 -11.26 10.21
N ALA A 35 7.94 -11.20 8.95
CA ALA A 35 7.43 -10.32 7.92
C ALA A 35 8.02 -10.80 6.60
N TYR A 36 7.23 -10.83 5.53
CA TYR A 36 7.75 -11.18 4.22
C TYR A 36 7.48 -10.08 3.20
N HIS A 37 8.50 -9.77 2.42
CA HIS A 37 8.37 -8.96 1.21
C HIS A 37 7.85 -9.87 0.12
N ARG A 38 6.73 -9.49 -0.49
CA ARG A 38 6.22 -10.20 -1.67
C ARG A 38 6.39 -9.30 -2.88
N SER A 39 7.50 -9.49 -3.58
CA SER A 39 7.64 -9.03 -4.96
C SER A 39 6.70 -9.87 -5.81
N ILE A 40 5.57 -9.27 -6.12
CA ILE A 40 4.57 -9.85 -6.98
C ILE A 40 5.05 -9.70 -8.43
N ALA A 41 5.11 -10.79 -9.18
CA ALA A 41 5.51 -10.76 -10.58
C ALA A 41 4.65 -9.77 -11.40
N SER A 42 5.30 -9.04 -12.31
CA SER A 42 4.59 -8.10 -13.19
C SER A 42 3.51 -8.83 -13.97
N ARG A 43 2.27 -8.39 -13.84
CA ARG A 43 1.14 -8.93 -14.59
C ARG A 43 1.43 -8.87 -16.11
N PRO A 44 1.17 -9.95 -16.87
CA PRO A 44 1.16 -9.87 -18.33
C PRO A 44 0.07 -8.88 -18.80
N LYS A 45 0.24 -8.26 -19.97
CA LYS A 45 -0.84 -7.46 -20.58
C LYS A 45 -2.11 -8.30 -20.59
N ALA A 46 -3.25 -7.69 -20.24
CA ALA A 46 -4.54 -8.37 -20.27
C ALA A 46 -4.70 -9.11 -21.60
N GLY A 47 -4.71 -10.44 -21.58
CA GLY A 47 -5.42 -11.19 -22.61
C GLY A 47 -6.90 -10.83 -22.54
N LYS A 48 -7.65 -11.01 -23.64
CA LYS A 48 -9.12 -10.90 -23.57
C LYS A 48 -9.60 -11.80 -22.43
N LEU A 49 -10.17 -11.20 -21.39
CA LEU A 49 -10.75 -11.94 -20.28
C LEU A 49 -11.95 -12.70 -20.84
N SER A 50 -11.80 -14.02 -21.04
CA SER A 50 -12.95 -14.88 -21.30
C SER A 50 -13.70 -15.02 -19.98
N LEU A 51 -14.71 -14.19 -19.80
CA LEU A 51 -15.71 -14.38 -18.75
C LEU A 51 -16.30 -15.80 -18.91
N PRO A 52 -16.65 -16.51 -17.82
CA PRO A 52 -17.37 -17.76 -17.91
C PRO A 52 -18.60 -17.55 -18.81
N GLU A 53 -18.92 -18.54 -19.64
CA GLU A 53 -19.98 -18.47 -20.66
C GLU A 53 -21.36 -18.24 -20.04
N THR A 54 -21.63 -17.04 -19.54
CA THR A 54 -22.97 -16.49 -19.44
C THR A 54 -23.34 -16.01 -20.84
N GLY A 55 -23.33 -16.89 -21.86
CA GLY A 55 -23.93 -16.67 -23.17
C GLY A 55 -23.67 -15.35 -23.91
N VAL A 56 -22.65 -14.55 -23.58
CA VAL A 56 -22.34 -13.30 -24.29
C VAL A 56 -21.14 -13.54 -25.20
N ASP A 57 -21.42 -13.73 -26.49
CA ASP A 57 -20.44 -13.89 -27.56
C ASP A 57 -19.51 -12.66 -27.59
N ALA A 58 -18.20 -12.88 -27.67
CA ALA A 58 -17.20 -11.82 -27.80
C ALA A 58 -17.40 -10.97 -29.09
N ARG A 59 -18.18 -11.45 -30.06
CA ARG A 59 -18.62 -10.68 -31.25
C ARG A 59 -19.83 -9.77 -30.99
N GLN A 60 -20.48 -9.84 -29.82
CA GLN A 60 -21.53 -8.90 -29.42
C GLN A 60 -21.00 -7.59 -28.82
N PHE A 61 -19.71 -7.48 -28.47
CA PHE A 61 -19.14 -6.22 -27.97
C PHE A 61 -19.20 -5.09 -29.01
N SER A 62 -19.24 -5.40 -30.31
CA SER A 62 -19.45 -4.44 -31.41
C SER A 62 -20.93 -4.22 -31.77
N ARG A 63 -21.87 -4.82 -31.03
CA ARG A 63 -23.32 -4.61 -31.15
C ARG A 63 -23.95 -4.18 -29.82
N LEU A 64 -23.17 -3.60 -28.91
CA LEU A 64 -23.72 -2.61 -27.98
C LEU A 64 -24.08 -1.38 -28.82
N GLY A 65 -25.20 -1.50 -29.54
CA GLY A 65 -25.90 -0.36 -30.06
C GLY A 65 -26.03 0.65 -28.94
N PHE A 66 -25.77 1.92 -29.28
CA PHE A 66 -26.23 3.07 -28.52
C PHE A 66 -27.50 2.70 -27.78
N ALA A 67 -27.40 2.63 -26.45
CA ALA A 67 -28.55 2.38 -25.59
C ALA A 67 -29.69 3.25 -26.10
N ARG A 68 -30.86 2.65 -26.36
CA ARG A 68 -32.05 3.44 -26.60
C ARG A 68 -32.19 4.38 -25.41
N LYS A 69 -32.39 5.66 -25.70
CA LYS A 69 -32.62 6.72 -24.73
C LYS A 69 -33.81 6.32 -23.85
N GLY A 70 -33.56 5.75 -22.66
CA GLY A 70 -34.61 5.51 -21.67
C GLY A 70 -34.55 4.22 -20.85
N GLU A 71 -33.76 3.19 -21.20
CA GLU A 71 -33.70 1.95 -20.40
C GLU A 71 -32.38 1.82 -19.64
N THR A 72 -32.42 2.19 -18.37
CA THR A 72 -31.33 1.99 -17.40
C THR A 72 -31.25 0.50 -17.02
N LEU A 73 -30.74 -0.34 -17.91
CA LEU A 73 -30.41 -1.73 -17.57
C LEU A 73 -29.11 -1.75 -16.77
N MET A 74 -29.18 -1.46 -15.47
CA MET A 74 -28.07 -1.71 -14.57
C MET A 74 -27.85 -3.22 -14.49
N THR A 75 -26.67 -3.67 -14.91
CA THR A 75 -26.33 -5.10 -14.85
C THR A 75 -26.29 -5.57 -13.40
N PRO A 76 -26.63 -6.84 -13.09
CA PRO A 76 -26.50 -7.38 -11.73
C PRO A 76 -25.11 -7.18 -11.11
N GLN A 77 -24.07 -7.15 -11.96
CA GLN A 77 -22.68 -6.91 -11.54
C GLN A 77 -22.45 -5.47 -11.08
N TYR A 78 -23.09 -4.47 -11.72
CA TYR A 78 -22.99 -3.07 -11.31
C TYR A 78 -23.64 -2.87 -9.94
N GLU A 79 -24.84 -3.42 -9.74
CA GLU A 79 -25.54 -3.30 -8.45
C GLU A 79 -24.75 -3.96 -7.31
N MET A 80 -24.19 -5.16 -7.55
CA MET A 80 -23.32 -5.82 -6.59
C MET A 80 -22.07 -4.98 -6.24
N LEU A 81 -21.42 -4.39 -7.26
CA LEU A 81 -20.27 -3.52 -7.03
C LEU A 81 -20.66 -2.29 -6.20
N MET A 82 -21.76 -1.63 -6.54
CA MET A 82 -22.23 -0.45 -5.83
C MET A 82 -22.61 -0.76 -4.38
N GLU A 83 -23.23 -1.91 -4.13
CA GLU A 83 -23.54 -2.40 -2.79
C GLU A 83 -22.26 -2.60 -1.96
N LEU A 84 -21.23 -3.24 -2.53
CA LEU A 84 -19.94 -3.43 -1.86
C LEU A 84 -19.25 -2.10 -1.53
N LEU A 85 -19.23 -1.16 -2.48
CA LEU A 85 -18.61 0.15 -2.29
C LEU A 85 -19.31 0.97 -1.20
N GLN A 86 -20.65 0.96 -1.19
CA GLN A 86 -21.44 1.72 -0.22
C GLN A 86 -21.42 1.10 1.18
N ARG A 87 -21.39 -0.23 1.29
CA ARG A 87 -21.33 -0.92 2.59
C ARG A 87 -19.95 -0.93 3.23
N ARG A 88 -18.89 -0.73 2.46
CA ARG A 88 -17.53 -0.71 2.98
C ARG A 88 -17.38 0.43 4.00
N MET A 89 -16.86 0.10 5.18
CA MET A 89 -16.57 1.05 6.26
C MET A 89 -15.10 0.97 6.67
N SER A 90 -14.55 2.10 7.15
CA SER A 90 -13.19 2.13 7.69
C SER A 90 -13.23 1.73 9.17
N THR A 91 -13.13 0.43 9.43
CA THR A 91 -13.13 -0.13 10.79
C THR A 91 -11.77 0.09 11.46
N ARG A 92 -11.77 0.71 12.64
CA ARG A 92 -10.55 1.07 13.40
C ARG A 92 -10.34 0.23 14.67
N LYS A 93 -11.22 -0.73 14.92
CA LYS A 93 -11.10 -1.75 15.97
C LYS A 93 -11.22 -3.11 15.31
N LEU A 94 -10.12 -3.84 15.27
CA LEU A 94 -10.01 -5.12 14.55
C LEU A 94 -9.88 -6.23 15.59
N LYS A 95 -10.54 -7.37 15.33
CA LYS A 95 -10.38 -8.56 16.17
C LYS A 95 -9.09 -9.27 15.79
N SER A 96 -8.56 -10.08 16.71
CA SER A 96 -7.39 -10.93 16.49
C SER A 96 -7.72 -12.28 15.85
N ASP A 97 -8.96 -12.51 15.42
CA ASP A 97 -9.38 -13.76 14.78
C ASP A 97 -8.53 -14.05 13.54
N PRO A 98 -8.10 -15.32 13.33
CA PRO A 98 -7.32 -15.69 12.17
C PRO A 98 -8.11 -15.45 10.87
N LEU A 99 -7.40 -15.03 9.83
CA LEU A 99 -7.99 -14.86 8.50
C LEU A 99 -8.20 -16.23 7.82
N PRO A 100 -9.22 -16.37 6.95
CA PRO A 100 -9.35 -17.55 6.09
C PRO A 100 -8.09 -17.78 5.24
N GLU A 101 -7.81 -19.04 4.92
CA GLU A 101 -6.68 -19.42 4.07
C GLU A 101 -6.74 -18.69 2.72
N GLY A 102 -5.59 -18.14 2.29
CA GLY A 102 -5.47 -17.40 1.03
C GLY A 102 -6.22 -16.06 0.98
N ALA A 103 -6.82 -15.59 2.06
CA ALA A 103 -7.55 -14.30 2.06
C ALA A 103 -6.63 -13.12 1.71
N ILE A 104 -5.43 -13.06 2.30
CA ILE A 104 -4.43 -12.03 2.01
C ILE A 104 -4.05 -12.09 0.53
N ASP A 105 -3.84 -13.28 -0.01
CA ASP A 105 -3.43 -13.47 -1.41
C ASP A 105 -4.50 -12.98 -2.39
N LYS A 106 -5.78 -13.25 -2.11
CA LYS A 106 -6.90 -12.72 -2.91
C LYS A 106 -6.97 -11.19 -2.86
N ILE A 107 -6.71 -10.58 -1.70
CA ILE A 107 -6.68 -9.12 -1.54
C ILE A 107 -5.52 -8.53 -2.35
N LEU A 108 -4.32 -9.10 -2.22
CA LEU A 108 -3.13 -8.64 -2.94
C LEU A 108 -3.26 -8.83 -4.46
N GLU A 109 -3.87 -9.94 -4.90
CA GLU A 109 -4.19 -10.16 -6.30
C GLU A 109 -5.13 -9.08 -6.80
N ALA A 110 -6.26 -8.82 -6.12
CA ALA A 110 -7.20 -7.77 -6.50
C ALA A 110 -6.53 -6.38 -6.58
N GLY A 111 -5.67 -6.04 -5.61
CA GLY A 111 -4.93 -4.77 -5.59
C GLY A 111 -4.00 -4.59 -6.81
N ARG A 112 -3.39 -5.68 -7.29
CA ARG A 112 -2.50 -5.67 -8.46
C ARG A 112 -3.21 -5.35 -9.78
N TRP A 113 -4.54 -5.48 -9.83
CA TRP A 113 -5.32 -5.12 -11.03
C TRP A 113 -5.58 -3.62 -11.16
N ALA A 114 -5.12 -2.80 -10.20
CA ALA A 114 -5.07 -1.36 -10.35
C ALA A 114 -4.32 -0.95 -11.64
N MET A 115 -4.71 0.17 -12.23
CA MET A 115 -4.03 0.72 -13.41
C MET A 115 -2.69 1.34 -13.01
N SER A 116 -1.69 1.24 -13.89
CA SER A 116 -0.39 1.91 -13.72
C SER A 116 0.19 2.37 -15.06
N GLY A 117 0.99 3.44 -15.02
CA GLY A 117 1.68 3.97 -16.19
C GLY A 117 2.59 2.91 -16.81
N ALA A 118 2.49 2.74 -18.13
CA ALA A 118 3.18 1.69 -18.89
C ALA A 118 3.02 0.26 -18.31
N ASN A 119 1.97 0.01 -17.51
CA ASN A 119 1.76 -1.24 -16.76
C ASN A 119 2.95 -1.65 -15.86
N ALA A 120 3.75 -0.69 -15.38
CA ALA A 120 4.96 -1.01 -14.62
C ALA A 120 4.70 -1.46 -13.17
N GLN A 121 3.47 -1.33 -12.67
CA GLN A 121 3.00 -1.86 -11.38
C GLN A 121 3.98 -1.54 -10.24
N PRO A 122 4.15 -0.25 -9.90
CA PRO A 122 5.21 0.20 -9.00
C PRO A 122 4.87 0.01 -7.52
N TRP A 123 3.99 -0.93 -7.17
CA TRP A 123 3.61 -1.22 -5.79
C TRP A 123 4.39 -2.41 -5.25
N GLU A 124 4.86 -2.28 -4.02
CA GLU A 124 5.38 -3.38 -3.23
C GLU A 124 4.50 -3.58 -2.00
N TYR A 125 4.27 -4.85 -1.65
CA TYR A 125 3.46 -5.20 -0.49
C TYR A 125 4.32 -5.93 0.53
N VAL A 126 4.32 -5.41 1.76
CA VAL A 126 4.92 -6.09 2.92
C VAL A 126 3.79 -6.55 3.81
N VAL A 127 3.70 -7.86 4.01
CA VAL A 127 2.71 -8.46 4.90
C VAL A 127 3.37 -8.78 6.22
N VAL A 128 2.83 -8.21 7.30
CA VAL A 128 3.30 -8.43 8.67
C VAL A 128 2.22 -9.18 9.43
N THR A 129 2.53 -10.41 9.84
CA THR A 129 1.62 -11.26 10.64
C THR A 129 2.09 -11.43 12.08
N ASP A 130 3.38 -11.25 12.35
CA ASP A 130 3.95 -11.38 13.69
C ASP A 130 3.35 -10.35 14.66
N PRO A 131 2.70 -10.80 15.75
CA PRO A 131 2.15 -9.91 16.78
C PRO A 131 3.19 -8.98 17.41
N ALA A 132 4.42 -9.44 17.64
CA ALA A 132 5.47 -8.65 18.26
C ALA A 132 5.92 -7.51 17.34
N VAL A 133 6.09 -7.80 16.04
CA VAL A 133 6.45 -6.78 15.04
C VAL A 133 5.33 -5.77 14.85
N LYS A 134 4.07 -6.23 14.72
CA LYS A 134 2.91 -5.31 14.63
C LYS A 134 2.79 -4.41 15.85
N LYS A 135 3.01 -4.96 17.05
CA LYS A 135 3.00 -4.19 18.30
C LYS A 135 4.11 -3.14 18.30
N ALA A 136 5.34 -3.51 17.95
CA ALA A 136 6.46 -2.56 17.88
C ALA A 136 6.20 -1.43 16.87
N LEU A 137 5.67 -1.76 15.68
CA LEU A 137 5.28 -0.77 14.68
C LEU A 137 4.19 0.17 15.20
N PHE A 138 3.19 -0.37 15.89
CA PHE A 138 2.11 0.42 16.47
C PHE A 138 2.60 1.34 17.57
N ASP A 139 3.44 0.85 18.48
CA ASP A 139 4.00 1.64 19.58
C ASP A 139 4.80 2.84 19.02
N ASN A 140 5.63 2.62 17.99
CA ASN A 140 6.35 3.70 17.30
C ASN A 140 5.40 4.71 16.63
N TYR A 141 4.43 4.21 15.85
CA TYR A 141 3.41 5.05 15.21
C TYR A 141 2.71 5.97 16.21
N ARG A 142 2.29 5.42 17.37
CA ARG A 142 1.59 6.20 18.39
C ARG A 142 2.49 7.21 19.08
N ASN A 143 3.71 6.82 19.43
CA ASN A 143 4.64 7.69 20.14
C ASN A 143 4.94 8.97 19.36
N GLU A 144 5.12 8.86 18.04
CA GLU A 144 5.36 10.02 17.19
C GLU A 144 4.09 10.84 16.92
N LEU A 145 2.99 10.18 16.53
CA LEU A 145 1.82 10.90 16.02
C LEU A 145 0.87 11.38 17.10
N ASP A 146 0.62 10.62 18.17
CA ASP A 146 -0.42 10.98 19.12
C ASP A 146 -0.08 12.25 19.89
N GLU A 147 1.18 12.38 20.28
CA GLU A 147 1.65 13.54 21.03
C GLU A 147 1.69 14.78 20.15
N TYR A 148 2.26 14.65 18.95
CA TYR A 148 2.26 15.72 17.96
C TYR A 148 0.83 16.19 17.62
N ASN A 149 -0.06 15.27 17.24
CA ASN A 149 -1.43 15.60 16.87
C ASN A 149 -2.21 16.21 18.03
N PHE A 150 -2.04 15.68 19.25
CA PHE A 150 -2.70 16.22 20.42
C PHE A 150 -2.29 17.67 20.66
N TRP A 151 -0.99 17.96 20.74
CA TRP A 151 -0.52 19.32 21.01
C TRP A 151 -0.84 20.29 19.88
N MET A 152 -0.76 19.84 18.62
CA MET A 152 -1.17 20.63 17.46
C MET A 152 -2.65 21.03 17.52
N GLU A 153 -3.53 20.13 17.93
CA GLU A 153 -4.96 20.47 18.13
C GLU A 153 -5.16 21.40 19.31
N GLN A 154 -4.38 21.26 20.39
CA GLN A 154 -4.47 22.15 21.54
C GLN A 154 -4.04 23.59 21.25
N MET A 155 -3.22 23.83 20.21
CA MET A 155 -2.87 25.18 19.76
C MET A 155 -3.99 25.87 18.98
N ARG A 156 -5.00 25.14 18.51
CA ARG A 156 -6.15 25.73 17.80
C ARG A 156 -7.15 26.34 18.78
N ALA A 157 -7.90 27.33 18.30
CA ALA A 157 -9.06 27.84 19.02
C ALA A 157 -10.04 26.69 19.32
N PRO A 158 -10.63 26.60 20.53
CA PRO A 158 -11.44 25.46 20.96
C PRO A 158 -12.51 25.04 19.94
N GLU A 159 -13.22 25.99 19.36
CA GLU A 159 -14.29 25.80 18.38
C GLU A 159 -13.83 25.19 17.04
N LEU A 160 -12.53 25.27 16.72
CA LEU A 160 -11.94 24.67 15.52
C LEU A 160 -11.28 23.32 15.79
N ARG A 161 -11.28 22.85 17.03
CA ARG A 161 -10.70 21.55 17.38
C ARG A 161 -11.62 20.43 16.92
N HIS A 162 -11.01 19.32 16.54
CA HIS A 162 -11.79 18.11 16.34
C HIS A 162 -12.46 17.70 17.68
N PRO A 163 -13.75 17.28 17.68
CA PRO A 163 -14.51 16.92 18.88
C PRO A 163 -13.76 16.01 19.87
N ALA A 164 -13.05 15.01 19.35
CA ALA A 164 -12.27 14.05 20.16
C ALA A 164 -11.08 14.65 20.95
N PHE A 165 -10.69 15.90 20.65
CA PHE A 165 -9.58 16.63 21.29
C PHE A 165 -10.07 17.82 22.13
N HIS A 166 -11.38 17.98 22.33
CA HIS A 166 -11.86 18.92 23.34
C HIS A 166 -11.41 18.40 24.71
N VAL A 167 -10.50 19.15 25.33
CA VAL A 167 -9.98 18.77 26.64
C VAL A 167 -10.84 19.38 27.72
N THR A 168 -11.43 18.52 28.55
CA THR A 168 -12.12 18.92 29.78
C THR A 168 -11.24 18.50 30.96
N GLY A 169 -10.56 19.46 31.58
CA GLY A 169 -9.62 19.22 32.69
C GLY A 169 -8.15 19.23 32.26
N ASP A 170 -7.32 18.38 32.86
CA ASP A 170 -5.87 18.35 32.63
C ASP A 170 -5.51 17.75 31.25
N PRO A 171 -4.82 18.50 30.37
CA PRO A 171 -4.38 18.00 29.07
C PRO A 171 -3.48 16.76 29.15
N LYS A 172 -2.64 16.62 30.17
CA LYS A 172 -1.72 15.48 30.28
C LYS A 172 -2.46 14.18 30.59
N GLU A 173 -3.47 14.24 31.45
CA GLU A 173 -4.35 13.09 31.71
C GLU A 173 -5.09 12.64 30.44
N GLN A 174 -5.57 13.59 29.64
CA GLN A 174 -6.25 13.29 28.38
C GLN A 174 -5.31 12.68 27.34
N LEU A 175 -4.08 13.18 27.24
CA LEU A 175 -3.05 12.57 26.39
C LEU A 175 -2.76 11.13 26.80
N ARG A 176 -2.67 10.85 28.11
CA ARG A 176 -2.49 9.48 28.63
C ARG A 176 -3.66 8.58 28.23
N LYS A 177 -4.91 9.05 28.35
CA LYS A 177 -6.10 8.31 27.91
C LYS A 177 -6.10 8.05 26.41
N LEU A 178 -5.66 9.02 25.61
CA LEU A 178 -5.56 8.88 24.17
C LEU A 178 -4.55 7.80 23.79
N LYS A 179 -3.33 7.83 24.37
CA LYS A 179 -2.27 6.82 24.16
C LYS A 179 -2.70 5.41 24.58
N ALA A 180 -3.59 5.26 25.57
CA ALA A 180 -4.09 3.97 26.06
C ALA A 180 -5.19 3.32 25.20
N ARG A 181 -5.71 3.99 24.15
CA ARG A 181 -6.79 3.43 23.31
C ARG A 181 -6.30 2.18 22.56
N PRO A 182 -7.12 1.13 22.39
CA PRO A 182 -6.76 0.02 21.52
C PRO A 182 -6.65 0.50 20.07
N GLY A 183 -5.75 -0.10 19.28
CA GLY A 183 -5.60 0.23 17.87
C GLY A 183 -5.38 -0.99 17.00
N TRP A 184 -4.65 -0.81 15.90
CA TRP A 184 -4.56 -1.83 14.85
C TRP A 184 -3.56 -2.95 15.12
N ALA A 185 -2.80 -2.91 16.22
CA ALA A 185 -1.82 -3.95 16.58
C ALA A 185 -2.47 -5.34 16.78
N GLU A 186 -3.73 -5.38 17.21
CA GLU A 186 -4.49 -6.61 17.44
C GLU A 186 -4.96 -7.30 16.14
N ALA A 187 -4.93 -6.60 15.01
CA ALA A 187 -5.35 -7.15 13.72
C ALA A 187 -4.52 -8.39 13.36
N PRO A 188 -5.10 -9.44 12.73
CA PRO A 188 -4.35 -10.66 12.40
C PRO A 188 -3.19 -10.41 11.43
N ALA A 189 -3.36 -9.46 10.50
CA ALA A 189 -2.33 -9.07 9.54
C ALA A 189 -2.35 -7.56 9.28
N LEU A 190 -1.17 -7.02 9.00
CA LEU A 190 -0.96 -5.66 8.50
C LEU A 190 -0.39 -5.76 7.08
N ILE A 191 -1.03 -5.09 6.12
CA ILE A 191 -0.52 -4.95 4.75
C ILE A 191 0.03 -3.53 4.61
N VAL A 192 1.35 -3.41 4.47
CA VAL A 192 2.02 -2.13 4.20
C VAL A 192 2.22 -2.02 2.69
N VAL A 193 1.66 -0.96 2.11
CA VAL A 193 1.78 -0.67 0.67
C VAL A 193 2.89 0.35 0.47
N LEU A 194 3.89 -0.02 -0.33
CA LEU A 194 5.05 0.81 -0.64
C LEU A 194 5.08 1.11 -2.14
N GLY A 195 5.74 2.21 -2.52
CA GLY A 195 6.01 2.54 -3.92
C GLY A 195 7.47 2.26 -4.28
N ASP A 196 7.72 1.59 -5.41
CA ASP A 196 9.06 1.44 -5.97
C ASP A 196 9.50 2.77 -6.62
N GLY A 197 10.38 3.49 -5.92
CA GLY A 197 10.94 4.76 -6.39
C GLY A 197 11.67 4.66 -7.74
N ARG A 198 12.19 3.48 -8.10
CA ARG A 198 12.85 3.25 -9.40
C ARG A 198 11.85 3.29 -10.56
N ARG A 199 10.57 3.05 -10.29
CA ARG A 199 9.46 3.05 -11.27
C ARG A 199 8.57 4.28 -11.13
N GLN A 200 9.11 5.41 -10.66
CA GLN A 200 8.36 6.66 -10.47
C GLN A 200 7.54 7.11 -11.69
N TRP A 201 8.02 6.86 -12.91
CA TRP A 201 7.34 7.18 -14.17
C TRP A 201 6.07 6.36 -14.41
N ALA A 202 5.89 5.25 -13.70
CA ALA A 202 4.70 4.42 -13.76
C ALA A 202 3.60 4.87 -12.79
N THR A 203 3.90 5.84 -11.93
CA THR A 203 2.91 6.45 -11.04
C THR A 203 2.15 7.54 -11.78
N VAL A 204 0.85 7.70 -11.48
CA VAL A 204 0.04 8.82 -11.99
C VAL A 204 0.53 10.19 -11.48
N MET A 205 1.45 10.19 -10.52
CA MET A 205 2.08 11.37 -9.92
C MET A 205 3.35 11.82 -10.64
N GLY A 206 3.60 11.31 -11.87
CA GLY A 206 4.69 11.63 -12.79
C GLY A 206 5.77 12.60 -12.27
N GLY A 207 6.93 12.07 -11.87
CA GLY A 207 8.13 12.85 -11.58
C GLY A 207 8.12 13.69 -10.30
N HIS A 208 7.08 13.65 -9.47
CA HIS A 208 6.98 14.49 -8.27
C HIS A 208 7.08 13.77 -6.93
N THR A 209 7.08 12.43 -6.90
CA THR A 209 6.84 11.70 -5.64
C THR A 209 8.04 11.07 -4.97
N PHE A 210 9.20 10.90 -5.61
CA PHE A 210 10.34 10.27 -4.94
C PHE A 210 11.66 10.88 -5.43
N GLY A 211 12.43 11.43 -4.48
CA GLY A 211 13.80 11.92 -4.61
C GLY A 211 14.24 12.34 -6.02
N ARG A 212 14.13 13.64 -6.35
CA ARG A 212 14.69 14.26 -7.58
C ARG A 212 16.20 14.02 -7.79
N HIS A 213 16.87 13.42 -6.82
CA HIS A 213 18.29 13.08 -6.82
C HIS A 213 18.57 11.62 -7.23
N GLN A 214 17.55 10.82 -7.53
CA GLN A 214 17.69 9.40 -7.93
C GLN A 214 17.57 9.17 -9.45
N SER A 215 17.52 10.23 -10.25
CA SER A 215 17.52 10.18 -11.72
C SER A 215 18.92 10.32 -12.29
#